data_AF-A0A3C1UK29-F1
#
_entry.id   AF-A0A3C1UK29-F1
#
_cell.length_a   1.000
_cell.length_b   1.000
_cell.length_c   1.000
_cell.angle_alpha   90.00
_cell.angle_beta   90.00
_cell.angle_gamma   90.00
#
_symmetry.space_group_name_H-M   'P 1'
#
loop_
_entity.id
_entity.type
_entity.pdbx_description
1 polymer ?
#
loop_
_entity_poly.entity_id
_entity_poly.type
_entity_poly.pdbx_seq_one_letter_code
_entity_poly.pdbx_strand_id
1 'polypeptide(L)'
;MNLMTEGSDKFEITPAISKQERSNKRFEFTPASCEAPQVLNAAQIQGFNQDGFITGLRLFSPETIAEIRHYFDRLLMEALQSGGSS
;
A
#
# COMPACT_ATOMS: atom_id res chain seq x y z
N MET A 1 -18.93 43.96 -36.50
CA MET A 1 -19.60 42.65 -36.58
C MET A 1 -18.60 41.69 -37.21
N ASN A 2 -18.07 40.63 -36.60
CA ASN A 2 -18.45 39.88 -35.40
C ASN A 2 -17.19 39.50 -34.60
N LEU A 3 -17.32 39.56 -33.27
CA LEU A 3 -16.36 39.02 -32.31
C LEU A 3 -16.42 37.49 -32.40
N MET A 4 -15.26 36.84 -32.57
CA MET A 4 -15.19 35.39 -32.56
C MET A 4 -15.50 34.84 -31.16
N THR A 5 -16.33 33.80 -31.19
CA THR A 5 -16.93 33.03 -30.11
C THR A 5 -15.94 32.69 -29.00
N GLU A 6 -16.21 33.16 -27.77
CA GLU A 6 -15.58 32.59 -26.57
C GLU A 6 -16.07 31.15 -26.41
N GLY A 7 -15.17 30.19 -26.57
CA GLY A 7 -15.37 28.81 -26.15
C GLY A 7 -15.44 28.79 -24.62
N SER A 8 -16.65 28.71 -24.08
CA SER A 8 -16.86 28.37 -22.67
C SER A 8 -16.50 26.90 -22.47
N ASP A 9 -15.25 26.65 -22.12
CA ASP A 9 -14.81 25.29 -21.77
C ASP A 9 -15.47 24.93 -20.43
N LYS A 10 -16.56 24.18 -20.54
CA LYS A 10 -17.43 23.82 -19.43
C LYS A 10 -16.68 22.83 -18.54
N PHE A 11 -16.16 23.30 -17.40
CA PHE A 11 -15.60 22.43 -16.36
C PHE A 11 -16.73 21.56 -15.78
N GLU A 12 -16.77 20.28 -16.16
CA GLU A 12 -17.70 19.30 -15.61
C GLU A 12 -17.13 18.69 -14.33
N ILE A 13 -17.77 18.97 -13.19
CA ILE A 13 -17.40 18.47 -11.85
C ILE A 13 -17.64 16.95 -11.71
N THR A 14 -18.49 16.39 -12.56
CA THR A 14 -18.73 14.95 -12.60
C THR A 14 -17.93 14.39 -13.78
N PRO A 15 -16.84 13.63 -13.57
CA PRO A 15 -16.21 12.93 -14.67
C PRO A 15 -17.27 12.04 -15.31
N ALA A 16 -17.44 12.13 -16.63
CA ALA A 16 -18.29 11.21 -17.37
C ALA A 16 -17.79 9.78 -17.09
N ILE A 17 -18.42 9.11 -16.13
CA ILE A 17 -18.06 7.76 -15.66
C ILE A 17 -18.02 6.77 -16.84
N SER A 18 -18.71 7.09 -17.94
CA SER A 18 -18.76 6.33 -19.19
C SER A 18 -17.48 6.37 -20.04
N LYS A 19 -16.46 7.16 -19.68
CA LYS A 19 -15.16 7.14 -20.36
C LYS A 19 -13.98 6.95 -19.40
N GLN A 20 -14.24 6.25 -18.29
CA GLN A 20 -13.16 5.62 -17.55
C GLN A 20 -12.64 4.49 -18.45
N GLU A 21 -11.50 4.69 -19.10
CA GLU A 21 -10.74 3.56 -19.64
C GLU A 21 -10.65 2.55 -18.50
N ARG A 22 -11.22 1.35 -18.69
CA ARG A 22 -10.96 0.23 -17.80
C ARG A 22 -9.47 -0.02 -17.93
N SER A 23 -8.69 0.65 -17.07
CA SER A 23 -7.25 0.50 -17.04
C SER A 23 -6.99 -1.00 -16.91
N ASN A 24 -6.07 -1.54 -17.71
CA ASN A 24 -5.60 -2.94 -17.63
C ASN A 24 -4.81 -3.19 -16.33
N LYS A 25 -5.29 -2.66 -15.20
CA LYS A 25 -4.72 -2.87 -13.87
C LYS A 25 -4.99 -4.31 -13.49
N ARG A 26 -3.90 -5.04 -13.25
CA ARG A 26 -3.96 -6.41 -12.76
C ARG A 26 -4.11 -6.34 -11.23
N PHE A 27 -5.21 -6.89 -10.71
CA PHE A 27 -5.51 -6.95 -9.28
C PHE A 27 -5.30 -8.36 -8.72
N GLU A 28 -4.24 -9.02 -9.19
CA GLU A 28 -3.94 -10.41 -8.85
C GLU A 28 -2.54 -10.50 -8.26
N PHE A 29 -2.37 -11.44 -7.33
CA PHE A 29 -1.06 -11.78 -6.79
C PHE A 29 -0.16 -12.33 -7.90
N THR A 30 1.12 -11.93 -7.89
CA THR A 30 2.11 -12.39 -8.87
C THR A 30 3.28 -13.02 -8.13
N PRO A 31 3.52 -14.33 -8.32
CA PRO A 31 4.64 -15.03 -7.70
C PRO A 31 5.99 -14.38 -8.06
N ALA A 32 6.92 -14.40 -7.11
CA ALA A 32 8.29 -13.97 -7.30
C ALA A 32 9.13 -15.05 -8.00
N SER A 33 9.78 -14.70 -9.11
CA SER A 33 10.78 -15.55 -9.79
C SER A 33 12.19 -15.19 -9.30
N CYS A 34 12.54 -15.58 -8.07
CA CYS A 34 13.87 -15.34 -7.52
C CYS A 34 14.75 -16.60 -7.68
N GLU A 35 15.66 -16.57 -8.67
CA GLU A 35 16.50 -17.72 -9.00
C GLU A 35 17.70 -17.90 -8.04
N ALA A 36 18.22 -16.79 -7.50
CA ALA A 36 19.40 -16.80 -6.62
C ALA A 36 19.16 -15.90 -5.39
N PRO A 37 18.39 -16.37 -4.40
CA PRO A 37 18.02 -15.54 -3.27
C PRO A 37 19.17 -15.36 -2.26
N GLN A 38 19.34 -14.14 -1.76
CA GLN A 38 20.42 -13.79 -0.83
C GLN A 38 20.03 -13.91 0.65
N VAL A 39 18.74 -13.72 0.96
CA VAL A 39 18.24 -13.58 2.35
C VAL A 39 17.27 -14.70 2.69
N LEU A 40 16.25 -14.88 1.84
CA LEU A 40 15.25 -15.92 2.02
C LEU A 40 15.74 -17.23 1.37
N ASN A 41 15.38 -18.36 1.96
CA ASN A 41 15.62 -19.64 1.32
C ASN A 41 14.50 -19.96 0.30
N ALA A 42 14.77 -20.96 -0.56
CA ALA A 42 13.82 -21.36 -1.60
C ALA A 42 12.45 -21.79 -1.05
N ALA A 43 12.40 -22.43 0.13
CA ALA A 43 11.15 -22.85 0.74
C ALA A 43 10.31 -21.65 1.22
N GLN A 44 10.94 -20.59 1.75
CA GLN A 44 10.26 -19.35 2.11
C GLN A 44 9.69 -18.62 0.89
N ILE A 45 10.42 -18.63 -0.23
CA ILE A 45 9.96 -18.05 -1.50
C ILE A 45 8.81 -18.87 -2.07
N GLN A 46 8.89 -20.19 -1.98
CA GLN A 46 7.78 -21.07 -2.39
C GLN A 46 6.53 -20.82 -1.54
N GLY A 47 6.68 -20.72 -0.21
CA GLY A 47 5.58 -20.39 0.70
C GLY A 47 4.97 -19.02 0.37
N PHE A 48 5.81 -17.99 0.14
CA PHE A 48 5.32 -16.69 -0.32
C PHE A 48 4.53 -16.78 -1.62
N ASN A 49 5.04 -17.52 -2.61
CA ASN A 49 4.40 -17.66 -3.91
C ASN A 49 3.06 -18.42 -3.84
N GLN A 50 2.87 -19.24 -2.81
CA GLN A 50 1.64 -20.00 -2.57
C GLN A 50 0.63 -19.23 -1.71
N ASP A 51 1.09 -18.65 -0.61
CA ASP A 51 0.24 -18.09 0.45
C ASP A 51 0.11 -16.55 0.35
N GLY A 52 0.98 -15.90 -0.42
CA GLY A 52 1.02 -14.45 -0.60
C GLY A 52 1.72 -13.68 0.52
N PHE A 53 2.27 -14.35 1.53
CA PHE A 53 2.96 -13.73 2.66
C PHE A 53 4.11 -14.60 3.21
N ILE A 54 4.95 -14.02 4.07
CA ILE A 54 6.00 -14.73 4.80
C ILE A 54 5.85 -14.42 6.29
N THR A 55 5.98 -15.44 7.14
CA THR A 55 5.97 -15.29 8.61
C THR A 55 7.18 -15.96 9.24
N GLY A 56 7.33 -15.79 10.57
CA GLY A 56 8.39 -16.45 11.35
C GLY A 56 9.79 -15.87 11.14
N LEU A 57 9.90 -14.70 10.49
CA LEU A 57 11.18 -14.00 10.33
C LEU A 57 11.59 -13.34 11.66
N ARG A 58 12.77 -13.69 12.17
CA ARG A 58 13.39 -12.99 13.31
C ARG A 58 14.18 -11.79 12.80
N LEU A 59 13.46 -10.68 12.58
CA LEU A 59 14.06 -9.42 12.11
C LEU A 59 14.63 -8.56 13.23
N PHE A 60 14.07 -8.69 14.44
CA PHE A 60 14.46 -7.91 15.61
C PHE A 60 14.97 -8.85 16.71
N SER A 61 15.94 -8.38 17.50
CA SER A 61 16.26 -9.03 18.76
C SER A 61 15.12 -8.83 19.77
N PRO A 62 15.05 -9.65 20.83
CA PRO A 62 14.06 -9.48 21.90
C PRO A 62 14.08 -8.07 22.53
N GLU A 63 15.27 -7.49 22.67
CA GLU A 63 15.46 -6.16 23.25
C GLU A 63 14.93 -5.08 22.30
N THR A 64 15.32 -5.12 21.02
CA THR A 64 14.87 -4.15 20.02
C THR A 64 13.35 -4.16 19.84
N ILE A 65 12.72 -5.35 19.80
CA ILE A 65 11.26 -5.41 19.64
C ILE A 65 10.52 -4.92 20.89
N ALA A 66 11.10 -5.07 22.08
CA ALA A 66 10.55 -4.52 23.32
C ALA A 66 10.58 -2.99 23.32
N GLU A 67 11.70 -2.39 22.88
CA GLU A 67 11.81 -0.94 22.72
C GLU A 67 10.80 -0.37 21.71
N ILE A 68 10.68 -1.02 20.54
CA ILE A 68 9.68 -0.64 19.53
C ILE A 68 8.26 -0.71 20.13
N ARG A 69 7.94 -1.78 20.88
CA ARG A 69 6.62 -1.91 21.51
C ARG A 69 6.35 -0.77 22.49
N HIS A 70 7.29 -0.48 23.38
CA HIS A 70 7.14 0.64 24.32
C HIS A 70 6.99 2.00 23.63
N TYR A 71 7.69 2.21 22.51
CA TYR A 71 7.50 3.42 21.71
C TYR A 71 6.07 3.53 21.18
N PHE A 72 5.54 2.46 20.57
CA PHE A 72 4.16 2.45 20.05
C PHE A 72 3.12 2.58 21.17
N ASP A 73 3.34 1.97 22.34
CA ASP A 73 2.44 2.11 23.48
C ASP A 73 2.32 3.59 23.91
N ARG A 74 3.44 4.33 23.93
CA ARG A 74 3.43 5.78 24.22
C ARG A 74 2.65 6.56 23.18
N LEU A 75 2.90 6.32 21.89
CA LEU A 75 2.18 7.00 20.81
C LEU A 75 0.68 6.73 20.88
N LEU A 76 0.27 5.50 21.20
CA LEU A 76 -1.13 5.14 21.34
C LEU A 76 -1.78 5.91 22.51
N MET A 77 -1.11 5.99 23.66
CA MET A 77 -1.61 6.78 24.79
C MET A 77 -1.78 8.26 24.44
N GLU A 78 -0.80 8.86 23.76
CA GLU A 78 -0.87 10.24 23.30
C GLU A 78 -2.04 10.46 22.32
N ALA A 79 -2.22 9.55 21.35
CA ALA A 79 -3.32 9.63 20.39
C ALA A 79 -4.69 9.54 21.07
N LEU A 80 -4.86 8.61 22.01
CA LEU A 80 -6.09 8.47 22.79
C LEU A 80 -6.37 9.73 23.63
N GLN A 81 -5.36 10.33 24.25
CA GLN A 81 -5.49 11.57 25.01
C GLN A 81 -5.87 12.76 24.12
N SER A 82 -5.38 12.81 22.89
CA SER A 82 -5.76 13.83 21.90
C SER A 82 -7.16 13.62 21.29
N GLY A 83 -7.88 12.57 21.69
CA GLY A 83 -9.20 12.24 21.13
C GLY A 83 -9.14 11.69 19.70
N GLY A 84 -7.99 11.19 19.26
CA GLY A 84 -7.81 10.63 17.93
C GLY A 84 -8.44 9.23 17.83
N SER A 85 -9.47 9.09 17.01
CA SER A 85 -9.82 7.80 16.39
C SER A 85 -9.11 7.72 15.04
N SER A 86 -8.21 6.74 14.87
CA SER A 86 -7.71 6.35 13.54
C SER A 86 -8.79 5.66 12.72
#